data_AF-A0A520CNI3-F1
#
_entry.id   AF-A0A520CNI3-F1
#
_cell.length_a   1.000
_cell.length_b   1.000
_cell.length_c   1.000
_cell.angle_alpha   90.00
_cell.angle_beta   90.00
_cell.angle_gamma   90.00
#
_symmetry.space_group_name_H-M   'P 1'
#
loop_
_entity.id
_entity.type
_entity.pdbx_description
1 polymer ?
#
loop_
_entity_poly.entity_id
_entity_poly.type
_entity_poly.pdbx_seq_one_letter_code
_entity_poly.pdbx_strand_id
1 'polypeptide(L)'
;MKNFKSISLALLISISGLTAQAQFGALKDKLLKVGASQGAKALGVDKLLKQPEAISTSFEDVNREGEMMPDFKAKEKFQPLYLLPKNPDGGYVLCEGYYEMTNKSYCLKAGTFAPSKGDGYMFAPVLGPKEEIVVAILKSAEKHKDVDQHDIQILLWTIIARTKFADYAGTVKLTALKLLTTKQLTQLEGGALGILPFDVMAKAKDQLPAGLKAVFEAENNIRQLVASGNYTYADMEKYAILAGMAPPRSDVPSGIWTKHPDGYFVRYFPSGYSVTKVQVYVPKELMANGNKIIYDAAGDIACPANTGSQRLAQTNEPLNANYSIKLTTVCKTK
;
A
#
# COMPACT_ATOMS: atom_id res chain seq x y z
N MET A 1 -84.97 -19.02 -8.09
CA MET A 1 -84.66 -19.58 -9.42
C MET A 1 -84.36 -18.45 -10.39
N LYS A 2 -83.16 -18.45 -10.99
CA LYS A 2 -82.77 -17.85 -12.30
C LYS A 2 -82.94 -16.31 -12.44
N ASN A 3 -81.92 -15.49 -12.68
CA ASN A 3 -80.97 -15.58 -13.79
C ASN A 3 -79.67 -14.80 -13.55
N PHE A 4 -78.57 -15.40 -14.02
CA PHE A 4 -77.24 -14.83 -14.22
C PHE A 4 -77.22 -13.78 -15.34
N LYS A 5 -76.41 -12.71 -15.17
CA LYS A 5 -75.74 -12.03 -16.29
C LYS A 5 -74.29 -11.76 -15.90
N SER A 6 -73.39 -12.51 -16.54
CA SER A 6 -71.94 -12.36 -16.46
C SER A 6 -71.51 -11.37 -17.54
N ILE A 7 -70.80 -10.29 -17.17
CA ILE A 7 -70.17 -9.37 -18.10
C ILE A 7 -68.67 -9.67 -18.06
N SER A 8 -68.15 -10.25 -19.14
CA SER A 8 -66.74 -10.52 -19.36
C SER A 8 -66.06 -9.25 -19.86
N LEU A 9 -65.10 -8.72 -19.11
CA LEU A 9 -64.16 -7.68 -19.57
C LEU A 9 -62.84 -8.37 -19.94
N ALA A 10 -62.62 -8.56 -21.25
CA ALA A 10 -61.36 -9.09 -21.78
C ALA A 10 -60.31 -7.97 -21.82
N LEU A 11 -59.28 -8.08 -20.99
CA LEU A 11 -58.10 -7.23 -21.03
C LEU A 11 -57.08 -7.83 -22.00
N LEU A 12 -56.95 -7.22 -23.18
CA LEU A 12 -55.90 -7.52 -24.16
C LEU A 12 -54.56 -6.97 -23.65
N ILE A 13 -53.69 -7.84 -23.15
CA ILE A 13 -52.28 -7.52 -22.87
C ILE A 13 -51.49 -7.74 -24.15
N SER A 14 -51.15 -6.64 -24.82
CA SER A 14 -50.19 -6.61 -25.92
C SER A 14 -48.78 -6.69 -25.32
N ILE A 15 -48.09 -7.82 -25.52
CA ILE A 15 -46.68 -7.98 -25.14
C ILE A 15 -45.82 -7.39 -26.27
N SER A 16 -45.42 -6.14 -26.12
CA SER A 16 -44.31 -5.56 -26.86
C SER A 16 -43.01 -5.84 -26.09
N GLY A 17 -42.24 -6.81 -26.58
CA GLY A 17 -40.89 -7.09 -26.11
C GLY A 17 -39.95 -5.94 -26.46
N LEU A 18 -39.66 -5.09 -25.48
CA LEU A 18 -38.55 -4.15 -25.51
C LEU A 18 -37.61 -4.47 -24.34
N THR A 19 -36.34 -4.63 -24.70
CA THR A 19 -35.20 -4.93 -23.83
C THR A 19 -35.04 -3.88 -22.72
N ALA A 20 -35.55 -4.18 -21.53
CA ALA A 20 -35.50 -3.31 -20.34
C ALA A 20 -34.15 -3.34 -19.58
N GLN A 21 -33.04 -3.73 -20.22
CA GLN A 21 -31.73 -3.88 -19.57
C GLN A 21 -30.88 -2.60 -19.55
N ALA A 22 -31.29 -1.52 -20.23
CA ALA A 22 -30.50 -0.27 -20.28
C ALA A 22 -30.90 0.78 -19.22
N GLN A 23 -32.16 0.79 -18.74
CA GLN A 23 -32.65 1.84 -17.84
C GLN A 23 -32.28 1.61 -16.35
N PHE A 24 -32.11 0.35 -15.93
CA PHE A 24 -31.70 0.02 -14.56
C PHE A 24 -30.21 0.21 -14.29
N GLY A 25 -29.35 0.04 -15.31
CA GLY A 25 -27.91 0.31 -15.18
C GLY A 25 -27.64 1.79 -14.92
N ALA A 26 -28.26 2.67 -15.71
CA ALA A 26 -28.16 4.11 -15.51
C ALA A 26 -28.76 4.58 -14.18
N LEU A 27 -29.88 3.99 -13.73
CA LEU A 27 -30.48 4.32 -12.44
C LEU A 27 -29.63 3.83 -11.25
N LYS A 28 -29.04 2.64 -11.34
CA LYS A 28 -28.09 2.10 -10.35
C LYS A 28 -26.82 2.96 -10.27
N ASP A 29 -26.25 3.36 -11.40
CA ASP A 29 -25.09 4.24 -11.44
C ASP A 29 -25.41 5.63 -10.90
N LYS A 30 -26.62 6.15 -11.18
CA LYS A 30 -27.09 7.42 -10.62
C LYS A 30 -27.34 7.31 -9.12
N LEU A 31 -27.91 6.21 -8.63
CA LEU A 31 -28.11 5.94 -7.19
C LEU A 31 -26.78 5.73 -6.45
N LEU A 32 -25.79 5.07 -7.05
CA LEU A 32 -24.46 4.89 -6.47
C LEU A 32 -23.68 6.21 -6.43
N LYS A 33 -23.74 7.02 -7.50
CA LYS A 33 -23.19 8.39 -7.53
C LYS A 33 -23.89 9.31 -6.53
N VAL A 34 -25.21 9.20 -6.39
CA VAL A 34 -25.99 9.94 -5.40
C VAL A 34 -25.68 9.46 -3.98
N GLY A 35 -25.49 8.15 -3.73
CA GLY A 35 -25.13 7.59 -2.43
C GLY A 35 -23.71 7.97 -1.97
N ALA A 36 -22.74 8.01 -2.88
CA ALA A 36 -21.37 8.46 -2.57
C ALA A 36 -21.29 9.98 -2.32
N SER A 37 -21.98 10.77 -3.15
CA SER A 37 -22.03 12.24 -2.99
C SER A 37 -22.88 12.68 -1.79
N GLN A 38 -23.99 11.99 -1.49
CA GLN A 38 -24.77 12.22 -0.27
C GLN A 38 -24.05 11.70 0.97
N GLY A 39 -23.30 10.60 0.90
CA GLY A 39 -22.50 10.10 2.02
C GLY A 39 -21.39 11.09 2.44
N ALA A 40 -20.66 11.65 1.48
CA ALA A 40 -19.65 12.69 1.74
C ALA A 40 -20.29 14.00 2.25
N LYS A 41 -21.44 14.40 1.70
CA LYS A 41 -22.20 15.57 2.17
C LYS A 41 -22.84 15.35 3.55
N ALA A 42 -23.28 14.13 3.88
CA ALA A 42 -23.90 13.77 5.15
C ALA A 42 -22.87 13.53 6.28
N LEU A 43 -21.65 13.08 5.95
CA LEU A 43 -20.55 13.00 6.91
C LEU A 43 -20.08 14.38 7.36
N GLY A 44 -20.16 15.38 6.47
CA GLY A 44 -19.56 16.69 6.68
C GLY A 44 -18.04 16.65 6.52
N VAL A 45 -17.47 17.74 5.99
CA VAL A 45 -16.03 17.85 5.71
C VAL A 45 -15.20 17.59 6.97
N ASP A 46 -15.65 18.06 8.13
CA ASP A 46 -14.91 17.90 9.39
C ASP A 46 -14.76 16.44 9.84
N LYS A 47 -15.77 15.58 9.61
CA LYS A 47 -15.65 14.15 9.93
C LYS A 47 -14.83 13.41 8.88
N LEU A 48 -14.90 13.83 7.62
CA LEU A 48 -14.09 13.29 6.53
C LEU A 48 -12.59 13.51 6.78
N LEU A 49 -12.20 14.72 7.16
CA LEU A 49 -10.81 15.08 7.47
C LEU A 49 -10.29 14.40 8.75
N LYS A 50 -11.18 13.98 9.66
CA LYS A 50 -10.84 13.25 10.88
C LYS A 50 -10.73 11.74 10.69
N GLN A 51 -11.09 11.21 9.51
CA GLN A 51 -10.89 9.79 9.26
C GLN A 51 -9.39 9.46 9.19
N PRO A 52 -8.93 8.39 9.86
CA PRO A 52 -7.53 8.00 9.79
C PRO A 52 -7.11 7.67 8.35
N GLU A 53 -5.83 7.91 8.05
CA GLU A 53 -5.19 7.40 6.83
C GLU A 53 -5.28 5.87 6.80
N ALA A 54 -5.31 5.27 5.60
CA ALA A 54 -5.36 3.81 5.46
C ALA A 54 -4.15 3.13 6.12
N ILE A 55 -2.97 3.71 5.92
CA ILE A 55 -1.71 3.40 6.61
C ILE A 55 -1.27 4.69 7.29
N SER A 56 -1.16 4.67 8.62
CA SER A 56 -0.86 5.84 9.44
C SER A 56 0.60 5.95 9.84
N THR A 57 1.44 4.95 9.55
CA THR A 57 2.87 4.94 9.86
C THR A 57 3.52 6.26 9.48
N SER A 58 4.25 6.89 10.39
CA SER A 58 4.98 8.13 10.12
C SER A 58 6.35 8.12 10.78
N PHE A 59 7.13 9.20 10.59
CA PHE A 59 8.48 9.25 11.14
C PHE A 59 8.46 9.33 12.67
N GLU A 60 7.36 9.84 13.24
CA GLU A 60 7.10 9.87 14.67
C GLU A 60 6.96 8.47 15.29
N ASP A 61 6.66 7.44 14.48
CA ASP A 61 6.58 6.04 14.92
C ASP A 61 7.94 5.33 14.88
N VAL A 62 8.99 5.99 14.41
CA VAL A 62 10.35 5.43 14.37
C VAL A 62 10.94 5.43 15.78
N ASN A 63 11.32 4.25 16.27
CA ASN A 63 12.16 4.16 17.45
C ASN A 63 13.62 4.47 17.08
N ARG A 64 14.11 5.63 17.53
CA ARG A 64 15.48 6.10 17.32
C ARG A 64 16.48 5.62 18.37
N GLU A 65 16.02 4.88 19.39
CA GLU A 65 16.90 4.35 20.42
C GLU A 65 17.92 3.35 19.83
N GLY A 66 19.20 3.62 20.05
CA GLY A 66 20.28 2.81 19.52
C GLY A 66 20.51 2.98 18.02
N GLU A 67 20.00 4.04 17.39
CA GLU A 67 20.36 4.38 16.01
C GLU A 67 21.89 4.55 15.87
N MET A 68 22.42 4.18 14.71
CA MET A 68 23.85 4.32 14.43
C MET A 68 24.07 5.05 13.12
N MET A 69 25.08 5.91 13.11
CA MET A 69 25.43 6.71 11.93
C MET A 69 25.87 5.81 10.76
N PRO A 70 25.75 6.29 9.51
CA PRO A 70 26.00 5.46 8.32
C PRO A 70 27.41 4.87 8.23
N ASP A 71 28.39 5.49 8.89
CA ASP A 71 29.78 5.06 8.96
C ASP A 71 30.00 3.85 9.90
N PHE A 72 29.05 3.58 10.81
CA PHE A 72 29.03 2.35 11.59
C PHE A 72 29.09 1.14 10.66
N LYS A 73 30.15 0.34 10.82
CA LYS A 73 30.40 -0.89 10.06
C LYS A 73 30.50 -0.69 8.54
N ALA A 74 30.88 0.50 8.08
CA ALA A 74 30.98 0.84 6.65
C ALA A 74 32.02 0.01 5.85
N LYS A 75 32.94 -0.70 6.52
CA LYS A 75 33.98 -1.53 5.88
C LYS A 75 33.65 -3.03 5.83
N GLU A 76 32.52 -3.42 6.42
CA GLU A 76 32.13 -4.83 6.49
C GLU A 76 31.66 -5.33 5.12
N LYS A 77 31.89 -6.63 4.86
CA LYS A 77 31.42 -7.28 3.64
C LYS A 77 30.03 -7.85 3.87
N PHE A 78 29.06 -7.35 3.14
CA PHE A 78 27.69 -7.83 3.18
C PHE A 78 27.54 -9.10 2.33
N GLN A 79 26.83 -10.07 2.87
CA GLN A 79 26.45 -11.30 2.19
C GLN A 79 25.01 -11.20 1.66
N PRO A 80 24.63 -11.98 0.64
CA PRO A 80 23.27 -11.92 0.13
C PRO A 80 22.26 -12.48 1.15
N LEU A 81 21.35 -11.63 1.62
CA LEU A 81 20.29 -11.99 2.57
C LEU A 81 19.39 -13.11 2.03
N TYR A 82 19.15 -13.10 0.73
CA TYR A 82 18.27 -14.06 0.06
C TYR A 82 18.80 -15.51 0.00
N LEU A 83 20.05 -15.73 0.44
CA LEU A 83 20.63 -17.07 0.58
C LEU A 83 20.47 -17.66 1.98
N LEU A 84 19.96 -16.88 2.93
CA LEU A 84 19.61 -17.41 4.24
C LEU A 84 18.43 -18.38 4.15
N PRO A 85 18.28 -19.31 5.11
CA PRO A 85 17.14 -20.22 5.14
C PRO A 85 15.82 -19.44 5.14
N LYS A 86 14.87 -19.83 4.30
CA LYS A 86 13.51 -19.27 4.33
C LYS A 86 12.74 -19.81 5.52
N ASN A 87 11.95 -18.95 6.16
CA ASN A 87 10.96 -19.40 7.14
C ASN A 87 9.65 -19.82 6.42
N PRO A 88 8.88 -20.82 6.92
CA PRO A 88 7.69 -21.33 6.21
C PRO A 88 6.64 -20.25 5.90
N ASP A 89 6.51 -19.24 6.77
CA ASP A 89 5.51 -18.17 6.64
C ASP A 89 6.00 -16.96 5.82
N GLY A 90 7.18 -17.08 5.19
CA GLY A 90 7.87 -15.97 4.51
C GLY A 90 9.07 -15.46 5.33
N GLY A 91 9.82 -14.52 4.77
CA GLY A 91 11.03 -13.99 5.40
C GLY A 91 12.22 -14.96 5.43
N TYR A 92 13.30 -14.51 6.06
CA TYR A 92 14.60 -15.19 6.14
C TYR A 92 15.01 -15.40 7.61
N VAL A 93 15.45 -16.61 7.93
CA VAL A 93 15.98 -16.95 9.26
C VAL A 93 17.36 -16.32 9.39
N LEU A 94 17.49 -15.36 10.30
CA LEU A 94 18.72 -14.63 10.53
C LEU A 94 19.74 -15.47 11.31
N CYS A 95 21.02 -15.23 11.01
CA CYS A 95 22.15 -15.67 11.82
C CYS A 95 23.17 -14.54 11.91
N GLU A 96 24.16 -14.63 12.80
CA GLU A 96 25.15 -13.55 13.03
C GLU A 96 25.79 -13.09 11.72
N GLY A 97 25.92 -11.77 11.52
CA GLY A 97 26.66 -11.21 10.38
C GLY A 97 26.01 -10.02 9.70
N TYR A 98 26.48 -9.73 8.49
CA TYR A 98 26.07 -8.59 7.66
C TYR A 98 25.45 -9.11 6.37
N TYR A 99 24.21 -8.71 6.11
CA TYR A 99 23.43 -9.18 4.97
C TYR A 99 22.85 -8.02 4.17
N GLU A 100 22.69 -8.22 2.87
CA GLU A 100 22.04 -7.25 2.00
C GLU A 100 21.18 -7.90 0.93
N MET A 101 20.16 -7.15 0.50
CA MET A 101 19.31 -7.52 -0.61
C MET A 101 18.81 -6.25 -1.28
N THR A 102 18.79 -6.25 -2.62
CA THR A 102 17.98 -5.29 -3.36
C THR A 102 16.65 -5.95 -3.64
N ASN A 103 15.55 -5.34 -3.23
CA ASN A 103 14.21 -5.93 -3.31
C ASN A 103 13.22 -4.97 -3.96
N LYS A 104 12.07 -5.53 -4.37
CA LYS A 104 10.93 -4.71 -4.78
C LYS A 104 10.37 -3.98 -3.57
N SER A 105 10.09 -2.69 -3.76
CA SER A 105 9.39 -1.85 -2.80
C SER A 105 8.18 -1.18 -3.44
N TYR A 106 7.32 -0.62 -2.58
CA TYR A 106 6.07 -0.01 -3.00
C TYR A 106 5.78 1.26 -2.21
N CYS A 107 5.32 2.29 -2.90
CA CYS A 107 4.84 3.52 -2.30
C CYS A 107 3.52 3.29 -1.53
N LEU A 108 3.50 3.69 -0.26
CA LEU A 108 2.30 3.68 0.59
C LEU A 108 1.77 5.09 0.91
N LYS A 109 2.17 6.09 0.13
CA LYS A 109 1.72 7.48 0.31
C LYS A 109 1.62 8.23 -1.02
N ALA A 110 0.40 8.35 -1.54
CA ALA A 110 0.14 9.13 -2.74
C ALA A 110 0.20 10.64 -2.46
N GLY A 111 0.50 11.44 -3.48
CA GLY A 111 0.58 12.90 -3.37
C GLY A 111 1.80 13.40 -2.61
N THR A 112 2.90 12.64 -2.63
CA THR A 112 4.19 13.01 -2.00
C THR A 112 5.36 12.83 -2.96
N PHE A 113 6.52 13.36 -2.61
CA PHE A 113 7.73 13.24 -3.43
C PHE A 113 8.26 11.81 -3.40
N ALA A 114 8.73 11.32 -4.56
CA ALA A 114 9.50 10.09 -4.61
C ALA A 114 10.77 10.19 -3.74
N PRO A 115 11.32 9.06 -3.26
CA PRO A 115 12.57 9.05 -2.52
C PRO A 115 13.68 9.82 -3.25
N SER A 116 14.31 10.75 -2.55
CA SER A 116 15.34 11.63 -3.10
C SER A 116 16.73 11.29 -2.52
N LYS A 117 17.78 11.77 -3.17
CA LYS A 117 19.14 11.56 -2.70
C LYS A 117 19.39 12.33 -1.41
N GLY A 118 19.87 11.64 -0.37
CA GLY A 118 20.35 12.25 0.87
C GLY A 118 19.37 12.17 2.05
N ASP A 119 18.08 11.89 1.81
CA ASP A 119 17.11 11.70 2.89
C ASP A 119 17.34 10.35 3.59
N GLY A 120 17.16 10.36 4.91
CA GLY A 120 17.27 9.17 5.75
C GLY A 120 15.96 8.40 5.81
N TYR A 121 16.05 7.09 5.65
CA TYR A 121 14.93 6.18 5.79
C TYR A 121 15.20 5.26 6.98
N MET A 122 14.25 5.20 7.91
CA MET A 122 14.36 4.41 9.13
C MET A 122 13.24 3.38 9.21
N PHE A 123 13.47 2.31 9.96
CA PHE A 123 12.44 1.31 10.19
C PHE A 123 11.29 1.89 11.01
N ALA A 124 10.07 1.64 10.56
CA ALA A 124 8.85 1.82 11.34
C ALA A 124 7.90 0.62 11.10
N PRO A 125 7.05 0.27 12.09
CA PRO A 125 6.03 -0.75 11.88
C PRO A 125 4.96 -0.29 10.88
N VAL A 126 4.30 -1.23 10.22
CA VAL A 126 3.07 -0.95 9.47
C VAL A 126 1.96 -0.65 10.48
N LEU A 127 1.38 0.54 10.43
CA LEU A 127 0.30 0.97 11.32
C LEU A 127 -0.88 1.48 10.50
N GLY A 128 -2.09 1.33 11.04
CA GLY A 128 -3.31 1.91 10.49
C GLY A 128 -4.39 0.87 10.18
N PRO A 129 -5.61 1.32 9.85
CA PRO A 129 -6.77 0.45 9.66
C PRO A 129 -6.64 -0.53 8.48
N LYS A 130 -5.69 -0.32 7.56
CA LYS A 130 -5.42 -1.21 6.42
C LYS A 130 -4.08 -1.94 6.51
N GLU A 131 -3.49 -2.02 7.70
CA GLU A 131 -2.26 -2.79 7.95
C GLU A 131 -2.36 -4.24 7.46
N GLU A 132 -3.34 -5.01 7.98
CA GLU A 132 -3.51 -6.44 7.65
C GLU A 132 -3.61 -6.67 6.14
N ILE A 133 -4.36 -5.82 5.43
CA ILE A 133 -4.58 -5.99 3.99
C ILE A 133 -3.33 -5.63 3.19
N VAL A 134 -2.58 -4.59 3.58
CA VAL A 134 -1.33 -4.21 2.91
C VAL A 134 -0.28 -5.31 3.09
N VAL A 135 -0.08 -5.79 4.32
CA VAL A 135 0.86 -6.90 4.60
C VAL A 135 0.47 -8.15 3.82
N ALA A 136 -0.83 -8.47 3.77
CA ALA A 136 -1.32 -9.61 2.98
C ALA A 136 -1.03 -9.48 1.48
N ILE A 137 -1.20 -8.28 0.90
CA ILE A 137 -0.87 -8.04 -0.52
C ILE A 137 0.61 -8.25 -0.77
N LEU A 138 1.49 -7.72 0.07
CA LEU A 138 2.94 -7.87 -0.07
C LEU A 138 3.35 -9.35 0.01
N LYS A 139 2.83 -10.09 0.99
CA LYS A 139 3.09 -11.53 1.12
C LYS A 139 2.50 -12.36 -0.02
N SER A 140 1.35 -11.96 -0.55
CA SER A 140 0.72 -12.62 -1.70
C SER A 140 1.51 -12.36 -2.98
N ALA A 141 1.97 -11.12 -3.19
CA ALA A 141 2.80 -10.74 -4.34
C ALA A 141 4.06 -11.59 -4.47
N GLU A 142 4.73 -11.93 -3.36
CA GLU A 142 5.90 -12.82 -3.37
C GLU A 142 5.62 -14.21 -3.96
N LYS A 143 4.36 -14.66 -3.90
CA LYS A 143 3.91 -15.96 -4.43
C LYS A 143 3.34 -15.85 -5.84
N HIS A 144 3.06 -14.64 -6.31
CA HIS A 144 2.40 -14.34 -7.59
C HIS A 144 3.32 -13.51 -8.50
N LYS A 145 4.45 -14.12 -8.91
CA LYS A 145 5.46 -13.49 -9.79
C LYS A 145 4.94 -13.12 -11.19
N ASP A 146 3.79 -13.65 -11.56
CA ASP A 146 3.07 -13.37 -12.79
C ASP A 146 2.19 -12.12 -12.70
N VAL A 147 2.15 -11.44 -11.55
CA VAL A 147 1.55 -10.11 -11.38
C VAL A 147 2.63 -9.05 -11.50
N ASP A 148 2.41 -8.06 -12.35
CA ASP A 148 3.34 -6.96 -12.54
C ASP A 148 3.44 -6.09 -11.27
N GLN A 149 4.64 -5.57 -10.99
CA GLN A 149 4.87 -4.68 -9.85
C GLN A 149 4.00 -3.41 -9.94
N HIS A 150 3.79 -2.88 -11.15
CA HIS A 150 2.94 -1.72 -11.39
C HIS A 150 1.48 -2.00 -11.01
N ASP A 151 0.96 -3.20 -11.29
CA ASP A 151 -0.40 -3.58 -10.91
C ASP A 151 -0.57 -3.68 -9.40
N ILE A 152 0.45 -4.21 -8.70
CA ILE A 152 0.48 -4.25 -7.22
C ILE A 152 0.56 -2.82 -6.66
N GLN A 153 1.40 -1.96 -7.24
CA GLN A 153 1.52 -0.56 -6.82
C GLN A 153 0.20 0.19 -6.98
N ILE A 154 -0.52 -0.02 -8.09
CA ILE A 154 -1.85 0.56 -8.31
C ILE A 154 -2.81 0.07 -7.21
N LEU A 155 -2.87 -1.24 -6.95
CA LEU A 155 -3.73 -1.79 -5.90
C LEU A 155 -3.42 -1.19 -4.52
N LEU A 156 -2.14 -1.00 -4.18
CA LEU A 156 -1.78 -0.35 -2.93
C LEU A 156 -2.26 1.11 -2.90
N TRP A 157 -2.07 1.87 -3.98
CA TRP A 157 -2.57 3.25 -4.06
C TRP A 157 -4.10 3.35 -3.97
N THR A 158 -4.87 2.38 -4.49
CA THR A 158 -6.33 2.39 -4.33
C THR A 158 -6.76 2.18 -2.88
N ILE A 159 -6.02 1.36 -2.14
CA ILE A 159 -6.23 1.13 -0.69
C ILE A 159 -5.85 2.36 0.11
N ILE A 160 -4.72 3.01 -0.21
CA ILE A 160 -4.32 4.29 0.39
C ILE A 160 -5.39 5.35 0.15
N ALA A 161 -5.92 5.42 -1.08
CA ALA A 161 -7.03 6.29 -1.44
C ALA A 161 -8.40 5.86 -0.87
N ARG A 162 -8.45 4.80 -0.04
CA ARG A 162 -9.67 4.27 0.58
C ARG A 162 -10.77 3.98 -0.43
N THR A 163 -10.40 3.54 -1.63
CA THR A 163 -11.34 3.26 -2.71
C THR A 163 -12.08 1.95 -2.43
N LYS A 164 -13.41 1.94 -2.59
CA LYS A 164 -14.24 0.72 -2.44
C LYS A 164 -13.88 -0.31 -3.48
N PHE A 165 -13.83 -1.58 -3.09
CA PHE A 165 -13.58 -2.67 -4.04
C PHE A 165 -14.68 -2.77 -5.11
N ALA A 166 -15.94 -2.47 -4.75
CA ALA A 166 -17.06 -2.38 -5.70
C ALA A 166 -16.79 -1.38 -6.84
N ASP A 167 -16.03 -0.32 -6.57
CA ASP A 167 -15.66 0.72 -7.53
C ASP A 167 -14.41 0.35 -8.34
N TYR A 168 -13.75 -0.79 -8.06
CA TYR A 168 -12.60 -1.24 -8.85
C TYR A 168 -13.07 -1.74 -10.23
N ALA A 169 -12.45 -1.21 -11.28
CA ALA A 169 -12.63 -1.64 -12.66
C ALA A 169 -11.27 -1.93 -13.32
N GLY A 170 -11.27 -2.72 -14.40
CA GLY A 170 -10.05 -3.04 -15.15
C GLY A 170 -9.05 -3.90 -14.38
N THR A 171 -7.75 -3.66 -14.62
CA THR A 171 -6.66 -4.51 -14.12
C THR A 171 -6.57 -4.55 -12.60
N VAL A 172 -6.80 -3.42 -11.91
CA VAL A 172 -6.73 -3.41 -10.43
C VAL A 172 -7.76 -4.32 -9.78
N LYS A 173 -8.94 -4.50 -10.39
CA LYS A 173 -9.95 -5.45 -9.90
C LYS A 173 -9.44 -6.88 -10.03
N LEU A 174 -8.82 -7.21 -11.16
CA LEU A 174 -8.24 -8.53 -11.42
C LEU A 174 -7.07 -8.82 -10.47
N THR A 175 -6.20 -7.82 -10.25
CA THR A 175 -5.09 -7.91 -9.31
C THR A 175 -5.58 -8.14 -7.88
N ALA A 176 -6.59 -7.40 -7.43
CA ALA A 176 -7.21 -7.61 -6.12
C ALA A 176 -7.78 -9.03 -5.99
N LEU A 177 -8.54 -9.50 -6.98
CA LEU A 177 -9.12 -10.85 -6.98
C LEU A 177 -8.06 -11.96 -6.97
N LYS A 178 -6.89 -11.69 -7.55
CA LYS A 178 -5.78 -12.64 -7.62
C LYS A 178 -4.98 -12.70 -6.31
N LEU A 179 -4.76 -11.55 -5.66
CA LEU A 179 -3.90 -11.46 -4.49
C LEU A 179 -4.64 -11.62 -3.16
N LEU A 180 -5.94 -11.36 -3.12
CA LEU A 180 -6.73 -11.28 -1.88
C LEU A 180 -7.78 -12.38 -1.77
N THR A 181 -8.01 -12.82 -0.54
CA THR A 181 -9.14 -13.71 -0.20
C THR A 181 -10.47 -12.97 -0.19
N THR A 182 -11.60 -13.68 -0.28
CA THR A 182 -12.95 -13.09 -0.20
C THR A 182 -13.17 -12.28 1.08
N LYS A 183 -12.61 -12.73 2.22
CA LYS A 183 -12.68 -12.00 3.49
C LYS A 183 -11.95 -10.66 3.37
N GLN A 184 -10.75 -10.67 2.81
CA GLN A 184 -9.92 -9.48 2.59
C GLN A 184 -10.54 -8.50 1.59
N LEU A 185 -11.18 -9.00 0.51
CA LEU A 185 -11.92 -8.16 -0.43
C LEU A 185 -13.10 -7.46 0.26
N THR A 186 -13.81 -8.15 1.15
CA THR A 186 -14.89 -7.54 1.95
C THR A 186 -14.35 -6.46 2.89
N GLN A 187 -13.14 -6.63 3.46
CA GLN A 187 -12.50 -5.60 4.28
C GLN A 187 -12.18 -4.32 3.51
N LEU A 188 -12.01 -4.38 2.18
CA LEU A 188 -11.80 -3.19 1.34
C LEU A 188 -13.05 -2.31 1.21
N GLU A 189 -14.25 -2.85 1.48
CA GLU A 189 -15.49 -2.06 1.51
C GLU A 189 -15.62 -1.20 2.78
N GLY A 190 -15.08 -1.68 3.90
CA GLY A 190 -15.17 -1.01 5.20
C GLY A 190 -14.28 0.23 5.29
N GLY A 191 -14.84 1.35 5.75
CA GLY A 191 -14.11 2.62 5.92
C GLY A 191 -13.73 3.30 4.59
N ALA A 192 -14.33 2.86 3.49
CA ALA A 192 -14.01 3.35 2.16
C ALA A 192 -14.73 4.66 1.82
N LEU A 193 -14.03 5.51 1.09
CA LEU A 193 -14.51 6.76 0.55
C LEU A 193 -14.87 6.58 -0.93
N GLY A 194 -16.04 7.09 -1.31
CA GLY A 194 -16.37 7.25 -2.72
C GLY A 194 -15.67 8.45 -3.34
N ILE A 195 -15.89 8.68 -4.63
CA ILE A 195 -15.43 9.89 -5.31
C ILE A 195 -16.06 11.12 -4.62
N LEU A 196 -15.21 12.06 -4.22
CA LEU A 196 -15.65 13.28 -3.55
C LEU A 196 -16.08 14.33 -4.58
N PRO A 197 -17.27 14.93 -4.42
CA PRO A 197 -17.74 16.04 -5.23
C PRO A 197 -16.82 17.28 -5.16
N PHE A 198 -16.85 18.12 -6.20
CA PHE A 198 -16.01 19.32 -6.30
C PHE A 198 -16.20 20.29 -5.13
N ASP A 199 -17.43 20.53 -4.70
CA ASP A 199 -17.76 21.41 -3.57
C ASP A 199 -17.17 20.91 -2.24
N VAL A 200 -17.20 19.59 -2.02
CA VAL A 200 -16.58 18.94 -0.86
C VAL A 200 -15.05 19.06 -0.93
N MET A 201 -14.47 18.83 -2.11
CA MET A 201 -13.02 18.95 -2.34
C MET A 201 -12.53 20.38 -2.11
N ALA A 202 -13.22 21.38 -2.66
CA ALA A 202 -12.85 22.79 -2.49
C ALA A 202 -12.86 23.19 -1.01
N LYS A 203 -13.95 22.87 -0.30
CA LYS A 203 -14.08 23.19 1.12
C LYS A 203 -13.04 22.47 1.99
N ALA A 204 -12.72 21.20 1.70
CA ALA A 204 -11.67 20.47 2.40
C ALA A 204 -10.28 21.08 2.15
N LYS A 205 -9.98 21.45 0.90
CA LYS A 205 -8.72 22.10 0.53
C LYS A 205 -8.54 23.44 1.23
N ASP A 206 -9.59 24.20 1.49
CA ASP A 206 -9.47 25.47 2.20
C ASP A 206 -9.06 25.30 3.68
N GLN A 207 -9.36 24.14 4.27
CA GLN A 207 -9.07 23.82 5.66
C GLN A 207 -7.73 23.09 5.88
N LEU A 208 -7.16 22.50 4.83
CA LEU A 208 -5.95 21.68 4.92
C LEU A 208 -4.64 22.47 4.74
N PRO A 209 -3.54 22.08 5.39
CA PRO A 209 -2.19 22.52 5.03
C PRO A 209 -1.78 22.04 3.63
N ALA A 210 -0.87 22.76 2.96
CA ALA A 210 -0.49 22.50 1.56
C ALA A 210 -0.08 21.04 1.27
N GLY A 211 0.74 20.44 2.13
CA GLY A 211 1.16 19.03 1.97
C GLY A 211 -0.01 18.05 2.06
N LEU A 212 -0.98 18.31 2.95
CA LEU A 212 -2.18 17.48 3.07
C LEU A 212 -3.19 17.73 1.94
N LYS A 213 -3.23 18.93 1.35
CA LYS A 213 -4.02 19.20 0.14
C LYS A 213 -3.59 18.30 -1.02
N ALA A 214 -2.28 18.22 -1.26
CA ALA A 214 -1.72 17.41 -2.34
C ALA A 214 -2.07 15.91 -2.18
N VAL A 215 -1.92 15.37 -0.96
CA VAL A 215 -2.32 13.99 -0.64
C VAL A 215 -3.82 13.78 -0.87
N PHE A 216 -4.65 14.67 -0.34
CA PHE A 216 -6.11 14.55 -0.44
C PHE A 216 -6.61 14.63 -1.90
N GLU A 217 -5.99 15.48 -2.71
CA GLU A 217 -6.26 15.58 -4.15
C GLU A 217 -5.82 14.33 -4.91
N ALA A 218 -4.60 13.85 -4.64
CA ALA A 218 -4.07 12.64 -5.26
C ALA A 218 -4.99 11.44 -5.00
N GLU A 219 -5.42 11.23 -3.74
CA GLU A 219 -6.35 10.16 -3.40
C GLU A 219 -7.69 10.27 -4.15
N ASN A 220 -8.23 11.49 -4.30
CA ASN A 220 -9.49 11.66 -5.03
C ASN A 220 -9.35 11.40 -6.54
N ASN A 221 -8.23 11.79 -7.13
CA ASN A 221 -7.94 11.51 -8.53
C ASN A 221 -7.75 10.00 -8.78
N ILE A 222 -7.07 9.29 -7.87
CA ILE A 222 -6.96 7.82 -7.91
C ILE A 222 -8.35 7.18 -7.88
N ARG A 223 -9.24 7.60 -6.95
CA ARG A 223 -10.63 7.10 -6.90
C ARG A 223 -11.37 7.29 -8.23
N GLN A 224 -11.18 8.44 -8.89
CA GLN A 224 -11.81 8.71 -10.19
C GLN A 224 -11.25 7.83 -11.31
N LEU A 225 -9.93 7.68 -11.40
CA LEU A 225 -9.29 6.85 -12.42
C LEU A 225 -9.75 5.39 -12.30
N VAL A 226 -9.67 4.82 -11.10
CA VAL A 226 -10.03 3.42 -10.84
C VAL A 226 -11.48 3.14 -11.18
N ALA A 227 -12.39 4.04 -10.79
CA ALA A 227 -13.81 3.90 -11.08
C ALA A 227 -14.14 4.01 -12.58
N SER A 228 -13.32 4.74 -13.35
CA SER A 228 -13.49 4.82 -14.80
C SER A 228 -13.08 3.54 -15.53
N GLY A 229 -12.14 2.78 -14.96
CA GLY A 229 -11.54 1.59 -15.59
C GLY A 229 -10.67 1.87 -16.83
N ASN A 230 -10.49 3.14 -17.21
CA ASN A 230 -9.71 3.55 -18.38
C ASN A 230 -8.56 4.47 -17.96
N TYR A 231 -7.45 3.88 -17.55
CA TYR A 231 -6.25 4.58 -17.12
C TYR A 231 -5.01 3.73 -17.41
N THR A 232 -3.86 4.38 -17.57
CA THR A 232 -2.55 3.74 -17.63
C THR A 232 -1.83 3.85 -16.29
N TYR A 233 -0.71 3.14 -16.15
CA TYR A 233 0.18 3.32 -15.01
C TYR A 233 0.68 4.77 -14.89
N ALA A 234 1.05 5.39 -16.01
CA ALA A 234 1.53 6.76 -16.04
C ALA A 234 0.47 7.77 -15.59
N ASP A 235 -0.82 7.52 -15.90
CA ASP A 235 -1.92 8.35 -15.42
C ASP A 235 -2.03 8.29 -13.88
N MET A 236 -1.83 7.11 -13.29
CA MET A 236 -1.82 6.93 -11.83
C MET A 236 -0.61 7.61 -11.19
N GLU A 237 0.59 7.34 -11.72
CA GLU A 237 1.85 7.85 -11.20
C GLU A 237 1.89 9.38 -11.18
N LYS A 238 1.34 10.02 -12.23
CA LYS A 238 1.21 11.48 -12.32
C LYS A 238 0.50 12.11 -11.13
N TYR A 239 -0.48 11.43 -10.53
CA TYR A 239 -1.19 11.93 -9.34
C TYR A 239 -0.56 11.42 -8.04
N ALA A 240 -0.04 10.20 -8.04
CA ALA A 240 0.53 9.60 -6.84
C ALA A 240 1.89 10.19 -6.45
N ILE A 241 2.62 10.80 -7.40
CA ILE A 241 3.99 11.27 -7.18
C ILE A 241 4.10 12.75 -7.52
N LEU A 242 4.57 13.54 -6.55
CA LEU A 242 4.90 14.94 -6.79
C LEU A 242 6.22 15.05 -7.54
N ALA A 243 6.23 15.86 -8.60
CA ALA A 243 7.45 16.20 -9.32
C ALA A 243 8.38 17.06 -8.45
N GLY A 244 9.68 16.78 -8.52
CA GLY A 244 10.71 17.47 -7.74
C GLY A 244 11.30 16.58 -6.64
N MET A 245 11.98 17.21 -5.68
CA MET A 245 12.62 16.52 -4.56
C MET A 245 12.20 17.17 -3.25
N ALA A 246 11.83 16.35 -2.27
CA ALA A 246 11.68 16.82 -0.90
C ALA A 246 13.06 17.26 -0.36
N PRO A 247 13.13 18.37 0.42
CA PRO A 247 14.38 18.80 1.02
C PRO A 247 14.88 17.74 2.02
N PRO A 248 16.14 17.28 1.93
CA PRO A 248 16.65 16.27 2.85
C PRO A 248 16.79 16.85 4.27
N ARG A 249 16.60 16.00 5.27
CA ARG A 249 16.87 16.35 6.67
C ARG A 249 18.31 16.03 7.04
N SER A 250 19.02 16.99 7.64
CA SER A 250 20.41 16.78 8.05
C SER A 250 20.57 15.93 9.31
N ASP A 251 19.54 15.89 10.16
CA ASP A 251 19.57 15.15 11.43
C ASP A 251 19.31 13.64 11.27
N VAL A 252 18.90 13.22 10.06
CA VAL A 252 18.66 11.82 9.72
C VAL A 252 19.28 11.55 8.35
N PRO A 253 20.59 11.24 8.28
CA PRO A 253 21.27 11.04 7.01
C PRO A 253 20.83 9.75 6.31
N SER A 254 20.96 9.74 4.99
CA SER A 254 20.81 8.51 4.19
C SER A 254 21.70 7.38 4.71
N GLY A 255 21.14 6.17 4.82
CA GLY A 255 21.86 4.99 5.32
C GLY A 255 22.06 4.93 6.83
N ILE A 256 21.31 5.73 7.60
CA ILE A 256 21.24 5.59 9.06
C ILE A 256 20.74 4.19 9.45
N TRP A 257 21.34 3.61 10.48
CA TRP A 257 20.91 2.33 11.02
C TRP A 257 19.79 2.52 12.03
N THR A 258 18.72 1.75 11.89
CA THR A 258 17.63 1.65 12.88
C THR A 258 17.70 0.29 13.58
N LYS A 259 17.53 0.28 14.90
CA LYS A 259 17.41 -0.95 15.66
C LYS A 259 16.00 -1.51 15.51
N HIS A 260 15.88 -2.72 14.97
CA HIS A 260 14.63 -3.44 14.88
C HIS A 260 14.22 -3.96 16.29
N PRO A 261 12.92 -4.05 16.62
CA PRO A 261 12.45 -4.63 17.89
C PRO A 261 13.01 -6.02 18.21
N ASP A 262 13.26 -6.84 17.19
CA ASP A 262 13.89 -8.16 17.32
C ASP A 262 15.41 -8.11 17.56
N GLY A 263 15.99 -6.93 17.73
CA GLY A 263 17.37 -6.71 18.18
C GLY A 263 18.43 -6.62 17.09
N TYR A 264 18.10 -6.93 15.83
CA TYR A 264 18.99 -6.68 14.70
C TYR A 264 18.91 -5.22 14.25
N PHE A 265 19.82 -4.79 13.38
CA PHE A 265 19.84 -3.45 12.80
C PHE A 265 19.53 -3.50 11.32
N VAL A 266 18.77 -2.53 10.82
CA VAL A 266 18.38 -2.42 9.42
C VAL A 266 18.59 -1.00 8.92
N ARG A 267 18.96 -0.88 7.64
CA ARG A 267 18.99 0.42 6.94
C ARG A 267 18.56 0.28 5.49
N TYR A 268 18.10 1.40 4.93
CA TYR A 268 17.44 1.44 3.63
C TYR A 268 18.13 2.43 2.69
N PHE A 269 18.26 2.02 1.43
CA PHE A 269 18.73 2.86 0.32
C PHE A 269 17.74 2.76 -0.84
N PRO A 270 16.67 3.58 -0.83
CA PRO A 270 15.70 3.60 -1.93
C PRO A 270 16.32 4.10 -3.24
N SER A 271 15.88 3.52 -4.35
CA SER A 271 16.15 3.97 -5.71
C SER A 271 14.80 4.15 -6.41
N GLY A 272 14.23 5.35 -6.26
CA GLY A 272 12.79 5.53 -6.45
C GLY A 272 11.99 4.75 -5.39
N TYR A 273 10.68 4.58 -5.61
CA TYR A 273 9.81 3.87 -4.68
C TYR A 273 9.62 2.39 -5.00
N SER A 274 10.08 1.96 -6.17
CA SER A 274 9.90 0.59 -6.67
C SER A 274 11.06 -0.33 -6.32
N VAL A 275 12.22 0.23 -5.94
CA VAL A 275 13.43 -0.53 -5.62
C VAL A 275 14.06 0.01 -4.34
N THR A 276 14.37 -0.88 -3.40
CA THR A 276 15.17 -0.53 -2.21
C THR A 276 16.34 -1.49 -2.11
N LYS A 277 17.52 -0.99 -1.74
CA LYS A 277 18.57 -1.83 -1.16
C LYS A 277 18.44 -1.81 0.35
N VAL A 278 18.25 -2.98 0.94
CA VAL A 278 18.20 -3.19 2.39
C VAL A 278 19.51 -3.81 2.85
N GLN A 279 20.02 -3.33 3.98
CA GLN A 279 21.14 -3.94 4.67
C GLN A 279 20.74 -4.27 6.11
N VAL A 280 21.11 -5.45 6.56
CA VAL A 280 20.79 -6.02 7.88
C VAL A 280 22.09 -6.38 8.58
N TYR A 281 22.23 -5.97 9.83
CA TYR A 281 23.30 -6.39 10.73
C TYR A 281 22.71 -7.15 11.91
N VAL A 282 23.20 -8.38 12.12
CA VAL A 282 22.77 -9.28 13.18
C VAL A 282 23.91 -9.41 14.19
N PRO A 283 23.80 -8.79 15.38
CA PRO A 283 24.82 -8.89 16.42
C PRO A 283 25.03 -10.32 16.91
N LYS A 284 26.26 -10.66 17.31
CA LYS A 284 26.61 -12.00 17.80
C LYS A 284 25.84 -12.36 19.07
N GLU A 285 25.74 -11.40 19.97
CA GLU A 285 25.04 -11.49 21.24
C GLU A 285 23.55 -11.77 21.07
N LEU A 286 22.94 -11.32 19.96
CA LEU A 286 21.54 -11.62 19.65
C LEU A 286 21.32 -13.11 19.39
N MET A 287 22.28 -13.77 18.75
CA MET A 287 22.21 -15.19 18.42
C MET A 287 22.66 -16.10 19.59
N ALA A 288 23.30 -15.56 20.62
CA ALA A 288 23.84 -16.33 21.73
C ALA A 288 22.78 -17.12 22.51
N ASN A 289 21.56 -16.58 22.59
CA ASN A 289 20.44 -17.18 23.31
C ASN A 289 19.74 -18.32 22.54
N GLY A 290 20.14 -18.58 21.28
CA GLY A 290 19.50 -19.60 20.44
C GLY A 290 18.12 -19.21 19.90
N ASN A 291 17.75 -17.93 20.00
CA ASN A 291 16.48 -17.42 19.47
C ASN A 291 16.46 -17.51 17.95
N LYS A 292 15.34 -17.98 17.40
CA LYS A 292 15.07 -17.93 15.96
C LYS A 292 14.52 -16.55 15.62
N ILE A 293 15.35 -15.72 15.00
CA ILE A 293 14.96 -14.38 14.53
C ILE A 293 14.66 -14.45 13.03
N ILE A 294 13.56 -13.82 12.62
CA ILE A 294 13.12 -13.75 11.23
C ILE A 294 13.20 -12.31 10.76
N TYR A 295 13.86 -12.09 9.63
CA TYR A 295 13.68 -10.86 8.86
C TYR A 295 12.52 -11.08 7.88
N ASP A 296 11.45 -10.30 8.01
CA ASP A 296 10.30 -10.31 7.09
C ASP A 296 9.99 -8.89 6.63
N ALA A 297 10.44 -8.57 5.42
CA ALA A 297 10.32 -7.24 4.85
C ALA A 297 8.86 -6.75 4.71
N ALA A 298 7.88 -7.66 4.61
CA ALA A 298 6.49 -7.27 4.42
C ALA A 298 5.87 -6.57 5.64
N GLY A 299 6.47 -6.73 6.82
CA GLY A 299 6.09 -6.03 8.06
C GLY A 299 6.86 -4.73 8.32
N ASP A 300 7.81 -4.39 7.45
CA ASP A 300 8.74 -3.29 7.65
C ASP A 300 8.44 -2.14 6.69
N ILE A 301 8.28 -0.93 7.23
CA ILE A 301 8.23 0.29 6.44
C ILE A 301 9.58 0.98 6.51
N ALA A 302 10.17 1.24 5.34
CA ALA A 302 11.21 2.26 5.23
C ALA A 302 10.51 3.63 5.28
N CYS A 303 10.53 4.23 6.46
CA CYS A 303 9.85 5.48 6.75
C CYS A 303 10.80 6.67 6.53
N PRO A 304 10.46 7.64 5.68
CA PRO A 304 11.33 8.78 5.43
C PRO A 304 11.34 9.74 6.62
N ALA A 305 12.49 10.32 6.91
CA ALA A 305 12.63 11.41 7.87
C ALA A 305 11.86 12.66 7.44
N ASN A 306 11.79 12.93 6.14
CA ASN A 306 10.90 13.95 5.58
C ASN A 306 9.51 13.37 5.30
N THR A 307 8.50 13.82 6.05
CA THR A 307 7.11 13.34 5.93
C THR A 307 6.41 13.75 4.62
N GLY A 308 7.04 14.63 3.83
CA GLY A 308 6.69 14.95 2.44
C GLY A 308 7.23 13.97 1.40
N SER A 309 8.07 13.00 1.80
CA SER A 309 8.53 11.89 0.96
C SER A 309 7.64 10.65 1.14
N GLN A 310 7.76 9.70 0.21
CA GLN A 310 6.99 8.46 0.23
C GLN A 310 7.48 7.47 1.31
N ARG A 311 6.52 6.85 2.01
CA ARG A 311 6.71 5.65 2.85
C ARG A 311 6.81 4.45 1.94
N LEU A 312 7.78 3.55 2.19
CA LEU A 312 8.04 2.42 1.30
C LEU A 312 7.82 1.09 2.01
N ALA A 313 6.81 0.35 1.58
CA ALA A 313 6.68 -1.07 1.89
C ALA A 313 7.77 -1.87 1.17
N GLN A 314 8.20 -2.96 1.79
CA GLN A 314 9.25 -3.83 1.27
C GLN A 314 8.69 -5.24 1.02
N THR A 315 9.39 -6.03 0.19
CA THR A 315 9.09 -7.46 0.01
C THR A 315 10.33 -8.31 0.22
N ASN A 316 10.16 -9.60 0.48
CA ASN A 316 11.27 -10.53 0.57
C ASN A 316 11.76 -11.02 -0.82
N GLU A 317 11.29 -10.42 -1.91
CA GLU A 317 11.65 -10.80 -3.28
C GLU A 317 12.93 -10.07 -3.74
N PRO A 318 14.05 -10.79 -3.92
CA PRO A 318 15.29 -10.18 -4.38
C PRO A 318 15.21 -9.85 -5.87
N LEU A 319 15.68 -8.65 -6.22
CA LEU A 319 15.95 -8.25 -7.59
C LEU A 319 17.36 -8.69 -7.98
N ASN A 320 17.50 -9.26 -9.18
CA ASN A 320 18.79 -9.71 -9.74
C ASN A 320 19.55 -10.70 -8.84
N ALA A 321 18.82 -11.62 -8.18
CA ALA A 321 19.42 -12.62 -7.30
C ALA A 321 20.39 -13.54 -8.05
N ASN A 322 21.57 -13.75 -7.48
CA ASN A 322 22.54 -14.71 -7.97
C ASN A 322 22.65 -15.88 -6.98
N TYR A 323 22.00 -17.00 -7.30
CA TYR A 323 21.99 -18.20 -6.45
C TYR A 323 23.24 -19.10 -6.62
N SER A 324 24.21 -18.71 -7.46
CA SER A 324 25.47 -19.46 -7.63
C SER A 324 26.52 -19.16 -6.56
N ILE A 325 26.38 -18.04 -5.84
CA ILE A 325 27.29 -17.65 -4.76
C ILE A 325 26.94 -18.38 -3.46
N LYS A 326 27.92 -18.51 -2.57
CA LYS A 326 27.76 -19.17 -1.27
C LYS A 326 27.98 -18.17 -0.14
N LEU A 327 27.21 -18.34 0.93
CA LEU A 327 27.44 -17.65 2.19
C LEU A 327 28.81 -18.05 2.75
N THR A 328 29.57 -17.06 3.23
CA THR A 328 30.78 -17.27 4.02
C THR A 328 30.45 -17.55 5.49
N THR A 329 29.33 -17.01 5.99
CA THR A 329 28.83 -17.33 7.33
C THR A 329 28.12 -18.68 7.32
N VAL A 330 28.50 -19.57 8.24
CA VAL A 330 27.78 -20.82 8.50
C VAL A 330 26.68 -20.55 9.53
N CYS A 331 25.43 -20.43 9.08
CA CYS A 331 24.30 -20.40 10.00
C CYS A 331 24.14 -21.79 10.64
N LYS A 332 24.52 -21.93 11.91
CA LYS A 332 24.22 -23.14 12.68
C LYS A 332 22.74 -23.09 13.08
N THR A 333 21.88 -23.76 12.32
CA THR A 333 20.53 -24.06 12.78
C THR A 333 20.65 -25.01 13.96
N LYS A 334 20.35 -24.52 15.17
CA LYS A 334 20.02 -25.39 16.30
C LYS A 334 18.59 -25.89 16.13
#